data_AF-A0A924W5Y8-F1
#
_entry.id   AF-A0A924W5Y8-F1
#
_cell.length_a   1.000
_cell.length_b   1.000
_cell.length_c   1.000
_cell.angle_alpha   90.00
_cell.angle_beta   90.00
_cell.angle_gamma   90.00
#
_symmetry.space_group_name_H-M   'P 1'
#
loop_
_entity.id
_entity.type
_entity.pdbx_description
1 polymer ?
#
loop_
_entity_poly.entity_id
_entity_poly.type
_entity_poly.pdbx_seq_one_letter_code
_entity_poly.pdbx_strand_id
1 'polypeptide(L)'
;MWKSLLLSAAVLAGSAVPSALAAQVRDRPVLTVLQPGFIMPTQQRGGDRGQQAIRPLREVVEELRSRHGGDLISARLEDGGRPFYLIRWQMPDGQVRDFRVDAAR
;
A
#
# COMPACT_ATOMS: atom_id res chain seq x y z
N MET A 1 24.07 -11.82 -13.48
CA MET A 1 24.53 -10.48 -13.88
C MET A 1 23.33 -9.70 -14.40
N TRP A 2 22.66 -8.94 -13.54
CA TRP A 2 21.39 -8.27 -13.85
C TRP A 2 21.68 -6.79 -14.11
N LYS A 3 21.57 -6.37 -15.38
CA LYS A 3 21.87 -5.01 -15.83
C LYS A 3 20.62 -4.13 -15.63
N SER A 4 20.76 -3.13 -14.77
CA SER A 4 19.86 -2.01 -14.60
C SER A 4 19.84 -1.14 -15.86
N LEU A 5 18.66 -0.78 -16.34
CA LEU A 5 18.46 0.32 -17.29
C LEU A 5 17.35 1.21 -16.76
N LEU A 6 17.77 2.32 -16.16
CA LEU A 6 16.96 3.50 -15.88
C LEU A 6 16.82 4.28 -17.19
N LEU A 7 15.61 4.76 -17.52
CA LEU A 7 15.42 5.84 -18.50
C LEU A 7 14.12 6.62 -18.18
N SER A 8 14.36 7.72 -17.48
CA SER A 8 13.80 9.07 -17.59
C SER A 8 12.48 9.35 -18.35
N ALA A 9 11.55 9.94 -17.59
CA ALA A 9 10.87 11.24 -17.79
C ALA A 9 10.38 11.69 -19.19
N ALA A 10 9.10 12.11 -19.24
CA ALA A 10 8.69 13.32 -19.97
C ALA A 10 7.33 13.83 -19.46
N VAL A 11 7.31 15.11 -19.04
CA VAL A 11 6.14 15.94 -18.71
C VAL A 11 5.56 16.50 -20.01
N LEU A 12 4.23 16.49 -20.19
CA LEU A 12 3.57 17.34 -21.18
C LEU A 12 2.29 17.96 -20.60
N ALA A 13 2.16 19.25 -20.88
CA ALA A 13 1.21 20.22 -20.34
C ALA A 13 0.10 20.56 -21.36
N GLY A 14 -0.93 21.27 -20.87
CA GLY A 14 -1.90 22.05 -21.67
C GLY A 14 -3.31 21.46 -21.62
N SER A 15 -4.41 22.23 -21.64
CA SER A 15 -4.67 23.68 -21.62
C SER A 15 -6.16 23.85 -21.28
N ALA A 16 -6.54 24.98 -20.68
CA ALA A 16 -7.92 25.30 -20.29
C ALA A 16 -8.66 26.10 -21.39
N VAL A 17 -9.98 25.93 -21.55
CA VAL A 17 -10.91 27.00 -21.97
C VAL A 17 -12.35 26.71 -21.45
N PRO A 18 -13.06 27.70 -20.87
CA PRO A 18 -14.41 27.55 -20.31
C PRO A 18 -15.50 27.89 -21.34
N SER A 19 -16.70 27.33 -21.18
CA SER A 19 -17.92 27.84 -21.83
C SER A 19 -19.03 27.97 -20.80
N ALA A 20 -19.38 29.22 -20.50
CA ALA A 20 -20.56 29.58 -19.73
C ALA A 20 -21.81 29.43 -20.61
N LEU A 21 -22.84 28.75 -20.12
CA LEU A 21 -24.22 29.08 -20.45
C LEU A 21 -24.94 29.43 -19.15
N ALA A 22 -25.22 30.72 -19.01
CA ALA A 22 -26.19 31.24 -18.07
C ALA A 22 -27.61 30.91 -18.55
N ALA A 23 -28.56 31.05 -17.61
CA ALA A 23 -30.01 31.16 -17.84
C ALA A 23 -30.71 29.78 -17.98
N GLN A 24 -31.74 29.38 -17.22
CA GLN A 24 -32.82 30.14 -16.58
C GLN A 24 -33.59 29.31 -15.54
N VAL A 25 -34.47 30.04 -14.83
CA VAL A 25 -35.72 29.58 -14.19
C VAL A 25 -35.59 29.17 -12.72
N ARG A 26 -35.70 30.22 -11.89
CA ARG A 26 -36.44 30.19 -10.62
C ARG A 26 -37.69 29.31 -10.75
N ASP A 27 -37.79 28.27 -9.94
CA ASP A 27 -38.95 28.08 -9.06
C ASP A 27 -38.60 27.11 -7.91
N ARG A 28 -38.93 27.53 -6.68
CA ARG A 28 -38.85 26.72 -5.45
C ARG A 28 -39.99 25.67 -5.48
N PRO A 29 -40.02 24.58 -4.67
CA PRO A 29 -39.48 24.49 -3.30
C PRO A 29 -38.79 23.16 -2.92
N VAL A 30 -38.23 23.20 -1.71
CA VAL A 30 -37.67 22.11 -0.91
C VAL A 30 -38.50 20.82 -0.98
N LEU A 31 -37.90 19.75 -1.50
CA LEU A 31 -38.09 18.39 -1.01
C LEU A 31 -36.73 17.70 -0.97
N THR A 32 -36.06 17.84 0.17
CA THR A 32 -34.98 16.96 0.63
C THR A 32 -35.57 15.55 0.78
N VAL A 33 -35.57 14.76 -0.29
CA VAL A 33 -36.01 13.37 -0.26
C VAL A 33 -35.04 12.55 -1.11
N LEU A 34 -34.27 11.71 -0.41
CA LEU A 34 -33.43 10.60 -0.89
C LEU A 34 -32.04 10.99 -1.41
N GLN A 35 -31.09 11.15 -0.48
CA GLN A 35 -29.73 10.70 -0.76
C GLN A 35 -29.75 9.16 -0.75
N PRO A 36 -29.57 8.45 -1.88
CA PRO A 36 -29.21 7.05 -1.81
C PRO A 36 -27.85 6.99 -1.12
N GLY A 37 -27.79 6.32 0.03
CA GLY A 37 -26.55 6.11 0.75
C GLY A 37 -25.54 5.46 -0.18
N PHE A 38 -24.53 6.23 -0.58
CA PHE A 38 -23.32 5.66 -1.15
C PHE A 38 -22.65 4.88 -0.02
N ILE A 39 -23.03 3.61 0.13
CA ILE A 39 -22.21 2.64 0.84
C ILE A 39 -20.94 2.56 0.02
N MET A 40 -19.88 3.26 0.45
CA MET A 40 -18.54 2.98 -0.03
C MET A 40 -18.30 1.49 0.22
N PRO A 41 -18.11 0.64 -0.81
CA PRO A 41 -17.42 -0.61 -0.57
C PRO A 41 -16.01 -0.18 -0.17
N THR A 42 -15.75 -0.09 1.14
CA THR A 42 -14.39 -0.22 1.65
C THR A 42 -13.83 -1.42 0.91
N GLN A 43 -12.78 -1.24 0.12
CA GLN A 43 -12.20 -2.30 -0.69
C GLN A 43 -12.02 -3.55 0.18
N GLN A 44 -13.00 -4.46 0.10
CA GLN A 44 -12.95 -5.82 0.60
C GLN A 44 -12.08 -6.58 -0.40
N ARG A 45 -10.82 -6.14 -0.52
CA ARG A 45 -9.78 -6.86 -1.25
C ARG A 45 -9.14 -7.81 -0.25
N GLY A 46 -9.77 -8.97 -0.06
CA GLY A 46 -9.12 -10.14 0.54
C GLY A 46 -9.61 -10.61 1.92
N GLY A 47 -10.75 -10.15 2.42
CA GLY A 47 -11.35 -10.74 3.63
C GLY A 47 -12.20 -11.96 3.26
N ASP A 48 -11.65 -13.18 3.41
CA ASP A 48 -12.33 -14.46 3.73
C ASP A 48 -11.57 -15.75 3.30
N ARG A 49 -10.25 -15.80 3.48
CA ARG A 49 -9.53 -17.10 3.55
C ARG A 49 -8.55 -17.10 4.71
N GLY A 50 -9.06 -17.39 5.91
CA GLY A 50 -8.23 -17.62 7.11
C GLY A 50 -7.63 -16.33 7.69
N GLN A 51 -8.37 -15.67 8.58
CA GLN A 51 -7.93 -14.47 9.31
C GLN A 51 -6.83 -14.82 10.36
N GLN A 52 -5.74 -15.47 9.96
CA GLN A 52 -4.54 -15.53 10.80
C GLN A 52 -4.07 -14.09 11.00
N ALA A 53 -3.99 -13.67 12.26
CA ALA A 53 -3.51 -12.34 12.59
C ALA A 53 -2.05 -12.24 12.13
N ILE A 54 -1.81 -11.52 11.03
CA ILE A 54 -0.46 -11.32 10.51
C ILE A 54 0.30 -10.38 11.43
N ARG A 55 1.47 -10.80 11.91
CA ARG A 55 2.37 -10.01 12.73
C ARG A 55 2.85 -8.78 11.93
N PRO A 56 2.79 -7.56 12.48
CA PRO A 56 3.17 -6.37 11.72
C PRO A 56 4.68 -6.37 11.41
N LEU A 57 5.04 -6.10 10.16
CA LEU A 57 6.44 -6.05 9.71
C LEU A 57 7.33 -5.15 10.59
N ARG A 58 6.81 -4.02 11.06
CA ARG A 58 7.53 -3.11 11.97
C ARG A 58 8.05 -3.83 13.21
N GLU A 59 7.21 -4.66 13.82
CA GLU A 59 7.57 -5.41 15.02
C GLU A 59 8.65 -6.44 14.74
N VAL A 60 8.60 -7.09 13.57
CA VAL A 60 9.64 -8.01 13.10
C VAL A 60 10.96 -7.26 12.88
N VAL A 61 10.92 -6.09 12.24
CA VAL A 61 12.11 -5.27 11.97
C VAL A 61 12.76 -4.78 13.26
N GLU A 62 11.98 -4.30 14.23
CA GLU A 62 12.54 -3.87 15.52
C GLU A 62 13.15 -5.06 16.29
N GLU A 63 12.53 -6.25 16.23
CA GLU A 63 13.13 -7.47 16.79
C GLU A 63 14.46 -7.80 16.12
N LEU A 64 14.53 -7.81 14.78
CA LEU A 64 15.78 -8.08 14.07
C LEU A 64 16.85 -7.05 14.40
N ARG A 65 16.49 -5.75 14.41
CA ARG A 65 17.42 -4.68 14.76
C ARG A 65 17.94 -4.84 16.19
N SER A 66 17.08 -5.18 17.14
CA SER A 66 17.49 -5.39 18.55
C SER A 66 18.46 -6.56 18.71
N ARG A 67 18.35 -7.60 17.87
CA ARG A 67 19.17 -8.82 17.97
C ARG A 67 20.44 -8.78 17.14
N HIS A 68 20.39 -8.17 15.97
CA HIS A 68 21.44 -8.25 14.96
C HIS A 68 22.06 -6.88 14.64
N GLY A 69 21.48 -5.78 15.13
CA GLY A 69 21.80 -4.45 14.65
C GLY A 69 21.49 -4.31 13.16
N GLY A 70 22.15 -3.38 12.48
CA GLY A 70 22.05 -3.23 11.04
C GLY A 70 20.69 -2.70 10.58
N ASP A 71 20.43 -2.86 9.28
CA ASP A 71 19.34 -2.16 8.59
C ASP A 71 18.56 -3.05 7.62
N LEU A 72 17.27 -2.75 7.50
CA LEU A 72 16.39 -3.38 6.53
C LEU A 72 16.72 -2.89 5.11
N ILE A 73 17.02 -3.83 4.20
CA ILE A 73 17.14 -3.53 2.76
C ILE A 73 15.78 -3.71 2.08
N SER A 74 15.14 -4.86 2.29
CA SER A 74 13.82 -5.14 1.73
C SER A 74 13.08 -6.21 2.53
N ALA A 75 11.76 -6.20 2.44
CA ALA A 75 10.90 -7.23 3.01
C ALA A 75 9.80 -7.60 2.03
N ARG A 76 9.44 -8.88 1.98
CA ARG A 76 8.29 -9.40 1.25
C ARG A 76 7.52 -10.37 2.13
N LEU A 77 6.20 -10.24 2.16
CA LEU A 77 5.30 -11.24 2.72
C LEU A 77 5.03 -12.29 1.64
N GLU A 78 5.36 -13.53 1.93
CA GLU A 78 4.94 -14.68 1.15
C GLU A 78 3.72 -15.27 1.84
N ASP A 79 2.57 -15.15 1.18
CA ASP A 79 1.30 -15.66 1.67
C ASP A 79 1.02 -17.03 1.02
N GLY A 80 0.90 -18.04 1.85
CA GLY A 80 0.67 -19.44 1.51
C GLY A 80 0.04 -20.12 2.73
N GLY A 81 -0.08 -21.45 2.76
CA GLY A 81 -0.70 -22.15 3.91
C GLY A 81 -0.11 -21.79 5.28
N ARG A 82 1.10 -21.21 5.33
CA ARG A 82 1.69 -20.50 6.47
C ARG A 82 2.36 -19.21 5.98
N PRO A 83 1.94 -18.02 6.43
CA PRO A 83 2.52 -16.77 5.97
C PRO A 83 3.90 -16.55 6.59
N PHE A 84 4.87 -16.08 5.82
CA PHE A 84 6.21 -15.73 6.33
C PHE A 84 6.80 -14.51 5.62
N TYR A 85 7.61 -13.75 6.35
CA TYR A 85 8.42 -12.67 5.79
C TYR A 85 9.76 -13.19 5.28
N LEU A 86 10.11 -12.83 4.05
CA LEU A 86 11.48 -12.85 3.55
C LEU A 86 12.07 -11.45 3.71
N ILE A 87 13.07 -11.32 4.56
CA ILE A 87 13.69 -10.05 4.94
C ILE A 87 15.14 -10.07 4.49
N ARG A 88 15.49 -9.17 3.58
CA ARG A 88 16.87 -8.89 3.21
C ARG A 88 17.42 -7.82 4.13
N TRP A 89 18.50 -8.14 4.81
CA TRP A 89 19.06 -7.35 5.90
C TRP A 89 20.53 -7.05 5.66
N GLN A 90 20.94 -5.81 5.93
CA GLN A 90 22.33 -5.42 5.99
C GLN A 90 22.82 -5.57 7.43
N MET A 91 23.76 -6.46 7.66
CA MET A 91 24.42 -6.65 8.94
C MET A 91 25.35 -5.45 9.24
N PRO A 92 25.71 -5.19 10.51
CA PRO A 92 26.62 -4.10 10.89
C PRO A 92 28.01 -4.18 10.26
N ASP A 93 28.46 -5.37 9.87
CA ASP A 93 29.72 -5.62 9.16
C ASP A 93 29.61 -5.37 7.64
N GLY A 94 28.45 -4.92 7.17
CA GLY A 94 28.15 -4.67 5.76
C GLY A 94 27.72 -5.92 4.98
N GLN A 95 27.73 -7.11 5.58
CA GLN A 95 27.24 -8.32 4.92
C GLN A 95 25.72 -8.28 4.72
N VAL A 96 25.24 -8.89 3.64
CA VAL A 96 23.80 -9.00 3.38
C VAL A 96 23.32 -10.41 3.69
N ARG A 97 22.24 -10.52 4.47
CA ARG A 97 21.63 -11.80 4.87
C ARG A 97 20.13 -11.78 4.63
N ASP A 98 19.60 -12.95 4.31
CA ASP A 98 18.17 -13.16 4.15
C ASP A 98 17.64 -13.91 5.37
N PHE A 99 16.62 -13.34 6.02
CA PHE A 99 15.90 -13.93 7.15
C PHE A 99 14.52 -14.38 6.70
N ARG A 100 14.13 -15.57 7.13
CA ARG A 100 12.78 -16.09 6.97
C ARG A 100 12.09 -16.08 8.33
N VAL A 101 11.10 -15.23 8.50
CA VAL A 101 10.42 -15.02 9.78
C VAL A 101 8.95 -15.38 9.64
N ASP A 102 8.43 -16.20 10.56
CA ASP A 102 7.02 -16.53 10.58
C ASP A 102 6.18 -15.25 10.77
N ALA A 103 5.15 -15.08 9.95
CA ALA A 103 4.27 -13.93 9.99
C ALA A 103 2.96 -14.25 10.72
N ALA A 104 2.72 -15.48 11.14
CA ALA A 104 1.59 -15.83 12.01
C ALA A 104 1.81 -15.29 13.43
N ARG A 105 0.74 -14.75 14.03
CA ARG A 105 0.68 -14.38 15.45
C ARG A 105 0.11 -15.51 16.29
#